data_AF-A0A518GCA3-F1
#
_entry.id   AF-A0A518GCA3-F1
#
_cell.length_a   1.000
_cell.length_b   1.000
_cell.length_c   1.000
_cell.angle_alpha   90.00
_cell.angle_beta   90.00
_cell.angle_gamma   90.00
#
_symmetry.space_group_name_H-M   'P 1'
#
loop_
_entity.id
_entity.type
_entity.pdbx_description
1 polymer ?
#
loop_
_entity_poly.entity_id
_entity_poly.type
_entity_poly.pdbx_seq_one_letter_code
_entity_poly.pdbx_strand_id
1 'polypeptide(L)'
;MTDKPQVSRRDWFRLRVPPRPDVEASSTSPQTAIGAAAAGLQPVPEPVNHDGMDLSQLPPMREAFLSEEQVRQLFSDIETLGSDILLMQRGANAQRATASRATAAAQLRVAQDTLLSGEIRRLQVRYHWQQVDWIDTLEAGQQGVRLIRIAHARNAAKG
;
A
#
# COMPACT_ATOMS: atom_id res chain seq x y z
N MET A 1 -9.94 1.39 32.96
CA MET A 1 -10.70 1.63 31.72
C MET A 1 -9.83 2.51 30.83
N THR A 2 -9.08 1.90 29.92
CA THR A 2 -8.22 2.61 28.97
C THR A 2 -9.00 2.79 27.67
N ASP A 3 -9.54 3.98 27.48
CA ASP A 3 -10.20 4.42 26.25
C ASP A 3 -9.16 4.37 25.11
N LYS A 4 -9.22 3.35 24.26
CA LYS A 4 -8.39 3.30 23.06
C LYS A 4 -8.94 4.35 22.09
N PRO A 5 -8.11 5.28 21.58
CA PRO A 5 -8.59 6.30 20.67
C PRO A 5 -9.17 5.65 19.41
N GLN A 6 -10.50 5.69 19.30
CA GLN A 6 -11.24 5.20 18.15
C GLN A 6 -11.03 6.19 17.01
N VAL A 7 -10.10 5.88 16.11
CA VAL A 7 -9.83 6.69 14.92
C VAL A 7 -11.12 6.78 14.10
N SER A 8 -11.65 7.99 13.93
CA SER A 8 -12.96 8.19 13.31
C SER A 8 -12.94 7.80 11.83
N ARG A 9 -14.12 7.45 11.28
CA ARG A 9 -14.35 7.09 9.87
C ARG A 9 -13.73 8.06 8.86
N ARG A 10 -13.57 9.35 9.20
CA ARG A 10 -12.94 10.37 8.33
C ARG A 10 -11.44 10.53 8.57
N ASP A 11 -10.94 10.15 9.74
CA ASP A 11 -9.55 10.38 10.13
C ASP A 11 -8.59 9.36 9.50
N TRP A 12 -9.09 8.17 9.16
CA TRP A 12 -8.37 7.18 8.34
C TRP A 12 -7.87 7.76 7.01
N PHE A 13 -8.64 8.66 6.42
CA PHE A 13 -8.31 9.27 5.12
C PHE A 13 -7.40 10.51 5.27
N ARG A 14 -7.21 11.01 6.50
CA ARG A 14 -6.54 12.28 6.81
C ARG A 14 -5.14 12.15 7.39
N LEU A 15 -4.55 10.96 7.52
CA LEU A 15 -3.16 10.80 7.99
C LEU A 15 -2.21 11.68 7.15
N ARG A 16 -1.86 12.83 7.71
CA ARG A 16 -1.19 13.95 7.03
C ARG A 16 0.28 13.61 6.81
N VAL A 17 0.81 14.10 5.69
CA VAL A 17 2.24 14.23 5.43
C VAL A 17 2.84 15.06 6.58
N PRO A 18 3.83 14.56 7.35
CA PRO A 18 4.59 15.45 8.21
C PRO A 18 5.37 16.43 7.30
N PRO A 19 5.36 17.75 7.59
CA PRO A 19 6.24 18.66 6.89
C PRO A 19 7.68 18.21 7.13
N ARG A 20 8.43 17.95 6.05
CA ARG A 20 9.87 17.70 6.14
C ARG A 20 10.52 18.95 6.71
N PRO A 21 11.27 18.89 7.83
CA PRO A 21 12.21 19.95 8.14
C PRO A 21 13.28 19.96 7.04
N ASP A 22 13.54 21.15 6.53
CA ASP A 22 14.50 21.40 5.45
C ASP A 22 15.89 20.86 5.78
N VAL A 23 16.56 20.42 4.72
CA VAL A 23 17.89 19.84 4.70
C VAL A 23 18.93 20.91 5.01
N GLU A 24 19.61 20.83 6.14
CA GLU A 24 20.92 21.48 6.30
C GLU A 24 22.02 20.43 6.12
N ALA A 25 22.84 20.69 5.10
CA ALA A 25 24.01 19.93 4.75
C ALA A 25 25.09 20.08 5.84
N SER A 26 25.85 19.01 6.12
CA SER A 26 27.23 19.14 6.59
C SER A 26 27.99 17.84 6.34
N SER A 27 28.91 17.94 5.39
CA SER A 27 29.97 17.02 5.01
C SER A 27 31.21 17.20 5.88
N THR A 28 31.77 16.12 6.44
CA THR A 28 33.20 16.06 6.82
C THR A 28 33.72 14.62 6.98
N SER A 29 34.89 14.36 6.38
CA SER A 29 35.64 13.09 6.20
C SER A 29 36.31 12.54 7.49
N PRO A 30 37.01 11.38 7.47
CA PRO A 30 38.40 11.34 6.98
C PRO A 30 38.85 10.07 6.23
N GLN A 31 39.93 10.30 5.49
CA GLN A 31 40.66 9.44 4.57
C GLN A 31 41.81 8.73 5.30
N THR A 32 41.96 7.42 5.14
CA THR A 32 43.19 6.68 5.50
C THR A 32 43.58 5.74 4.35
N ALA A 33 44.83 5.87 3.90
CA ALA A 33 45.38 5.34 2.67
C ALA A 33 45.55 3.79 2.64
N ILE A 34 45.26 3.19 1.49
CA ILE A 34 45.54 1.78 1.17
C ILE A 34 46.73 1.72 0.20
N GLY A 35 47.67 0.82 0.52
CA GLY A 35 48.86 0.48 -0.27
C GLY A 35 48.54 -0.10 -1.66
N ALA A 36 49.55 -0.05 -2.51
CA ALA A 36 49.46 -0.19 -3.95
C ALA A 36 49.06 -1.59 -4.47
N ALA A 37 48.24 -1.53 -5.54
CA ALA A 37 48.20 -2.38 -6.73
C ALA A 37 47.83 -3.87 -6.59
N ALA A 38 46.54 -4.15 -6.78
CA ALA A 38 46.08 -5.34 -7.50
C ALA A 38 45.17 -4.89 -8.65
N ALA A 39 45.53 -5.27 -9.87
CA ALA A 39 44.67 -5.12 -11.03
C ALA A 39 43.50 -6.12 -10.92
N GLY A 40 42.27 -5.61 -10.77
CA GLY A 40 41.07 -6.43 -10.80
C GLY A 40 39.93 -5.78 -10.01
N LEU A 41 38.81 -5.56 -10.70
CA LEU A 41 37.59 -4.86 -10.27
C LEU A 41 37.69 -3.33 -10.34
N GLN A 42 37.39 -2.81 -11.52
CA GLN A 42 36.94 -1.42 -11.66
C GLN A 42 35.67 -1.24 -10.82
N PRO A 43 35.49 -0.12 -10.10
CA PRO A 43 34.22 0.19 -9.48
C PRO A 43 33.15 0.24 -10.58
N VAL A 44 32.22 -0.70 -10.55
CA VAL A 44 31.03 -0.64 -11.39
C VAL A 44 30.27 0.62 -10.95
N PRO A 45 30.04 1.60 -11.84
CA PRO A 45 29.20 2.75 -11.48
C PRO A 45 27.88 2.19 -10.95
N GLU A 46 27.43 2.70 -9.80
CA GLU A 46 26.15 2.28 -9.22
C GLU A 46 25.09 2.28 -10.33
N PRO A 47 24.32 1.18 -10.49
CA PRO A 47 23.24 1.18 -11.46
C PRO A 47 22.34 2.37 -11.13
N VAL A 48 22.13 3.24 -12.12
CA VAL A 48 21.24 4.39 -12.00
C VAL A 48 19.84 3.83 -11.76
N ASN A 49 19.47 3.64 -10.50
CA ASN A 49 18.33 2.79 -10.14
C ASN A 49 16.97 3.40 -10.48
N HIS A 50 16.90 4.55 -11.14
CA HIS A 50 15.66 5.13 -11.67
C HIS A 50 16.03 5.98 -12.88
N ASP A 51 15.44 5.73 -14.06
CA ASP A 51 15.64 6.42 -15.35
C ASP A 51 15.35 7.95 -15.32
N GLY A 52 15.95 8.71 -14.41
CA GLY A 52 15.63 10.11 -14.16
C GLY A 52 14.20 10.35 -13.67
N MET A 53 13.48 9.32 -13.22
CA MET A 53 12.09 9.46 -12.78
C MET A 53 12.05 10.14 -11.41
N ASP A 54 11.52 11.35 -11.36
CA ASP A 54 11.30 12.09 -10.12
C ASP A 54 10.30 11.34 -9.24
N LEU A 55 10.82 10.68 -8.20
CA LEU A 55 10.02 9.88 -7.27
C LEU A 55 9.02 10.72 -6.47
N SER A 56 9.13 12.05 -6.47
CA SER A 56 8.13 12.93 -5.87
C SER A 56 6.80 12.97 -6.65
N GLN A 57 6.81 12.51 -7.91
CA GLN A 57 5.62 12.36 -8.75
C GLN A 57 4.86 11.06 -8.48
N LEU A 58 5.42 10.14 -7.69
CA LEU A 58 4.75 8.90 -7.34
C LEU A 58 3.64 9.17 -6.31
N PRO A 59 2.48 8.51 -6.43
CA PRO A 59 1.41 8.73 -5.48
C PRO A 59 1.81 8.28 -4.07
N PRO A 60 1.35 9.00 -3.03
CA PRO A 60 1.78 8.73 -1.66
C PRO A 60 1.29 7.34 -1.21
N MET A 61 2.25 6.48 -0.85
CA MET A 61 1.99 5.19 -0.23
C MET A 61 1.80 5.36 1.28
N ARG A 62 0.71 4.81 1.82
CA ARG A 62 0.39 4.84 3.25
C ARG A 62 0.31 3.44 3.81
N GLU A 63 0.80 3.25 5.03
CA GLU A 63 0.79 1.95 5.70
C GLU A 63 0.13 2.02 7.08
N ALA A 64 -0.57 0.96 7.47
CA ALA A 64 -1.16 0.81 8.79
C ALA A 64 -1.21 -0.67 9.21
N PHE A 65 -1.20 -0.93 10.51
CA PHE A 65 -1.52 -2.25 11.08
C PHE A 65 -2.93 -2.21 11.65
N LEU A 66 -3.77 -3.14 11.21
CA LEU A 66 -5.18 -3.21 11.54
C LEU A 66 -5.47 -4.42 12.44
N SER A 67 -6.31 -4.20 13.45
CA SER A 67 -6.99 -5.28 14.16
C SER A 67 -8.07 -5.91 13.29
N GLU A 68 -8.56 -7.09 13.68
CA GLU A 68 -9.68 -7.74 12.99
C GLU A 68 -10.91 -6.82 12.87
N GLU A 69 -11.29 -6.15 13.95
CA GLU A 69 -12.42 -5.21 13.96
C GLU A 69 -12.22 -4.06 12.95
N GLN A 70 -10.99 -3.53 12.86
CA GLN A 70 -10.66 -2.47 11.91
C GLN A 70 -10.70 -2.97 10.46
N VAL A 71 -10.30 -4.22 10.19
CA VAL A 71 -10.46 -4.84 8.87
C VAL A 71 -11.93 -4.99 8.53
N ARG A 72 -12.77 -5.42 9.48
CA ARG A 72 -14.22 -5.54 9.26
C ARG A 72 -14.84 -4.18 8.91
N GLN A 73 -14.49 -3.14 9.64
CA GLN A 73 -14.96 -1.79 9.37
C GLN A 73 -14.48 -1.28 8.00
N LEU A 74 -13.21 -1.51 7.64
CA LEU A 74 -12.66 -1.09 6.35
C LEU A 74 -13.45 -1.69 5.17
N PHE A 75 -13.75 -2.98 5.20
CA PHE A 75 -14.52 -3.62 4.14
C PHE A 75 -15.97 -3.12 4.09
N SER A 76 -16.59 -2.88 5.25
CA SER A 76 -17.93 -2.27 5.32
C SER A 76 -17.93 -0.87 4.70
N ASP A 77 -16.88 -0.08 4.94
CA ASP A 77 -16.74 1.26 4.39
C ASP A 77 -16.51 1.20 2.87
N ILE A 78 -15.69 0.26 2.37
CA ILE A 78 -15.49 0.05 0.93
C ILE A 78 -16.79 -0.40 0.25
N GLU A 79 -17.55 -1.32 0.85
CA GLU A 79 -18.86 -1.77 0.33
C GLU A 79 -19.86 -0.60 0.24
N THR A 80 -19.86 0.30 1.23
CA THR A 80 -20.84 1.39 1.32
C THR A 80 -20.46 2.61 0.50
N LEU A 81 -19.17 2.95 0.46
CA LEU A 81 -18.67 4.20 -0.09
C LEU A 81 -17.98 4.02 -1.43
N GLY A 82 -17.41 2.84 -1.69
CA GLY A 82 -16.65 2.54 -2.89
C GLY A 82 -17.55 2.24 -4.09
N SER A 83 -17.02 2.51 -5.28
CA SER A 83 -17.57 2.10 -6.57
C SER A 83 -16.50 1.40 -7.39
N ASP A 84 -16.86 0.74 -8.49
CA ASP A 84 -15.91 0.04 -9.39
C ASP A 84 -14.97 -0.94 -8.65
N ILE A 85 -15.54 -1.67 -7.68
CA ILE A 85 -14.76 -2.51 -6.76
C ILE A 85 -14.24 -3.75 -7.50
N LEU A 86 -12.92 -3.92 -7.50
CA LEU A 86 -12.22 -5.06 -8.06
C LEU A 86 -11.35 -5.73 -7.00
N LEU A 87 -11.55 -7.03 -6.81
CA LEU A 87 -10.77 -7.86 -5.91
C LEU A 87 -9.70 -8.63 -6.67
N MET A 88 -8.47 -8.58 -6.19
CA MET A 88 -7.32 -9.26 -6.76
C MET A 88 -6.63 -10.08 -5.67
N GLN A 89 -6.83 -11.40 -5.71
CA GLN A 89 -6.16 -12.34 -4.83
C GLN A 89 -4.92 -12.90 -5.54
N ARG A 90 -3.76 -12.90 -4.89
CA ARG A 90 -2.55 -13.55 -5.42
C ARG A 90 -2.34 -14.88 -4.69
N GLY A 91 -2.56 -15.99 -5.40
CA GLY A 91 -2.32 -17.35 -4.94
C GLY A 91 -2.26 -18.35 -6.11
N ALA A 92 -1.68 -19.53 -5.90
CA ALA A 92 -1.53 -20.55 -6.94
C ALA A 92 -2.88 -21.03 -7.52
N ASN A 93 -3.95 -20.91 -6.74
CA ASN A 93 -5.33 -21.18 -7.12
C ASN A 93 -6.15 -19.90 -7.29
N ALA A 94 -5.52 -18.77 -7.59
CA ALA A 94 -6.23 -17.55 -7.97
C ALA A 94 -6.97 -17.85 -9.28
N GLN A 95 -8.14 -18.46 -9.15
CA GLN A 95 -9.14 -18.51 -10.20
C GLN A 95 -9.30 -17.05 -10.59
N ARG A 96 -8.77 -16.71 -11.78
CA ARG A 96 -9.15 -15.53 -12.56
C ARG A 96 -10.61 -15.32 -12.23
N ALA A 97 -10.94 -14.23 -11.53
CA ALA A 97 -12.29 -13.95 -11.05
C ALA A 97 -13.26 -14.36 -12.16
N THR A 98 -13.77 -15.57 -12.07
CA THR A 98 -14.77 -16.06 -12.99
C THR A 98 -15.90 -15.10 -12.73
N ALA A 99 -16.53 -14.63 -13.80
CA ALA A 99 -17.68 -13.73 -13.74
C ALA A 99 -18.76 -14.39 -12.87
N SER A 100 -18.59 -14.28 -11.56
CA SER A 100 -19.43 -14.86 -10.55
C SER A 100 -20.60 -13.92 -10.52
N ARG A 101 -21.80 -14.45 -10.74
CA ARG A 101 -23.06 -13.72 -10.61
C ARG A 101 -23.26 -13.10 -9.21
N ALA A 102 -22.33 -13.34 -8.28
CA ALA A 102 -22.28 -12.70 -6.98
C ALA A 102 -22.07 -11.18 -7.11
N THR A 103 -22.85 -10.43 -6.34
CA THR A 103 -22.71 -8.97 -6.20
C THR A 103 -21.35 -8.62 -5.59
N ALA A 104 -20.84 -7.41 -5.86
CA ALA A 104 -19.57 -6.93 -5.29
C ALA A 104 -19.55 -7.02 -3.75
N ALA A 105 -20.68 -6.73 -3.10
CA ALA A 105 -20.89 -6.90 -1.67
C ALA A 105 -20.64 -8.34 -1.19
N ALA A 106 -21.22 -9.33 -1.88
CA ALA A 106 -21.01 -10.73 -1.54
C ALA A 106 -19.55 -11.15 -1.72
N GLN A 107 -18.89 -10.69 -2.78
CA GLN A 107 -17.48 -10.97 -3.03
C GLN A 107 -16.56 -10.33 -1.98
N LEU A 108 -16.87 -9.11 -1.52
CA LEU A 108 -16.14 -8.44 -0.43
C LEU A 108 -16.23 -9.21 0.88
N ARG A 109 -17.42 -9.70 1.25
CA ARG A 109 -17.61 -10.50 2.47
C ARG A 109 -16.80 -11.79 2.43
N VAL A 110 -16.88 -12.52 1.32
CA VAL A 110 -16.07 -13.73 1.14
C VAL A 110 -14.58 -13.41 1.26
N ALA A 111 -14.09 -12.36 0.59
CA ALA A 111 -12.69 -11.97 0.65
C ALA A 111 -12.25 -11.52 2.06
N GLN A 112 -13.13 -10.85 2.82
CA GLN A 112 -12.89 -10.53 4.23
C GLN A 112 -12.72 -11.81 5.05
N ASP A 113 -13.66 -12.75 4.95
CA ASP A 113 -13.64 -13.98 5.75
C ASP A 113 -12.44 -14.86 5.41
N THR A 114 -12.10 -14.99 4.13
CA THR A 114 -10.91 -15.72 3.66
C THR A 114 -9.60 -15.06 4.15
N LEU A 115 -9.54 -13.72 4.21
CA LEU A 115 -8.38 -13.01 4.73
C LEU A 115 -8.24 -13.17 6.25
N LEU A 116 -9.34 -13.01 6.99
CA LEU A 116 -9.34 -13.06 8.46
C LEU A 116 -9.15 -14.47 9.01
N SER A 117 -9.64 -15.49 8.30
CA SER A 117 -9.35 -16.90 8.62
C SER A 117 -7.92 -17.30 8.31
N GLY A 118 -7.16 -16.48 7.57
CA GLY A 118 -5.78 -16.76 7.17
C GLY A 118 -5.66 -17.73 5.99
N GLU A 119 -6.77 -18.10 5.33
CA GLU A 119 -6.77 -18.93 4.13
C GLU A 119 -6.02 -18.25 2.98
N ILE A 120 -6.15 -16.93 2.86
CA ILE A 120 -5.28 -16.11 2.01
C ILE A 120 -4.40 -15.21 2.87
N ARG A 121 -3.13 -15.08 2.45
CA ARG A 121 -2.18 -14.19 3.12
C ARG A 121 -2.17 -12.77 2.58
N ARG A 122 -2.66 -12.56 1.36
CA ARG A 122 -2.64 -11.26 0.70
C ARG A 122 -3.86 -11.07 -0.18
N LEU A 123 -4.49 -9.90 -0.06
CA LEU A 123 -5.60 -9.45 -0.88
C LEU A 123 -5.29 -8.03 -1.37
N GLN A 124 -5.59 -7.75 -2.63
CA GLN A 124 -5.63 -6.39 -3.13
C GLN A 124 -7.07 -6.02 -3.52
N VAL A 125 -7.50 -4.83 -3.13
CA VAL A 125 -8.81 -4.25 -3.43
C VAL A 125 -8.57 -2.95 -4.17
N ARG A 126 -9.16 -2.82 -5.35
CA ARG A 126 -9.17 -1.58 -6.12
C ARG A 126 -10.60 -1.03 -6.12
N TYR A 127 -10.75 0.26 -5.91
CA TYR A 127 -12.06 0.90 -5.85
C TYR A 127 -11.96 2.39 -6.13
N HIS A 128 -13.07 2.98 -6.53
CA HIS A 128 -13.21 4.41 -6.75
C HIS A 128 -13.97 5.07 -5.60
N TRP A 129 -13.40 6.14 -5.03
CA TRP A 129 -14.05 6.94 -4.00
C TRP A 129 -13.52 8.38 -3.97
N GLN A 130 -14.42 9.37 -3.86
CA GLN A 130 -14.09 10.81 -3.88
C GLN A 130 -13.22 11.24 -5.08
N GLN A 131 -13.53 10.79 -6.29
CA GLN A 131 -12.77 11.10 -7.51
C GLN A 131 -11.32 10.56 -7.53
N VAL A 132 -10.98 9.66 -6.61
CA VAL A 132 -9.67 9.03 -6.50
C VAL A 132 -9.81 7.52 -6.67
N ASP A 133 -8.90 6.93 -7.43
CA ASP A 133 -8.79 5.49 -7.57
C ASP A 133 -7.84 4.97 -6.48
N TRP A 134 -8.37 4.14 -5.60
CA TRP A 134 -7.63 3.57 -4.48
C TRP A 134 -7.18 2.16 -4.79
N ILE A 135 -5.99 1.82 -4.31
CA ILE A 135 -5.45 0.47 -4.29
C ILE A 135 -5.06 0.17 -2.85
N ASP A 136 -5.81 -0.74 -2.22
CA ASP A 136 -5.53 -1.25 -0.89
C ASP A 136 -4.96 -2.65 -1.01
N THR A 137 -3.77 -2.89 -0.45
CA THR A 137 -3.16 -4.21 -0.33
C THR A 137 -3.16 -4.59 1.14
N LEU A 138 -3.87 -5.66 1.48
CA LEU A 138 -3.95 -6.22 2.82
C LEU A 138 -3.11 -7.48 2.90
N GLU A 139 -2.29 -7.57 3.93
CA GLU A 139 -1.40 -8.70 4.21
C GLU A 139 -1.69 -9.24 5.61
N ALA A 140 -2.17 -10.48 5.70
CA ALA A 140 -2.39 -11.15 6.97
C ALA A 140 -1.05 -11.51 7.61
N GLY A 141 -0.85 -11.08 8.85
CA GLY A 141 0.31 -11.39 9.68
C GLY A 141 -0.11 -12.00 11.03
N GLN A 142 0.87 -12.39 11.85
CA GLN A 142 0.60 -13.05 13.14
C GLN A 142 -0.10 -12.14 14.15
N GLN A 143 0.05 -10.82 14.03
CA GLN A 143 -0.45 -9.83 15.00
C GLN A 143 -1.59 -8.96 14.47
N GLY A 144 -2.11 -9.26 13.28
CA GLY A 144 -3.13 -8.45 12.60
C GLY A 144 -2.91 -8.38 11.10
N VAL A 145 -3.51 -7.38 10.45
CA VAL A 145 -3.44 -7.21 9.00
C VAL A 145 -2.69 -5.93 8.68
N ARG A 146 -1.60 -6.01 7.90
CA ARG A 146 -0.91 -4.84 7.36
C ARG A 146 -1.67 -4.33 6.14
N LEU A 147 -2.07 -3.07 6.16
CA LEU A 147 -2.66 -2.36 5.04
C LEU A 147 -1.60 -1.48 4.39
N ILE A 148 -1.50 -1.56 3.06
CA ILE A 148 -0.76 -0.62 2.21
C ILE A 148 -1.78 0.03 1.28
N ARG A 149 -1.86 1.35 1.28
CA ARG A 149 -2.85 2.13 0.53
C ARG A 149 -2.15 3.09 -0.43
N ILE A 150 -2.60 3.10 -1.68
CA ILE A 150 -2.12 4.00 -2.73
C ILE A 150 -3.33 4.70 -3.33
N ALA A 151 -3.24 6.03 -3.46
CA ALA A 151 -4.25 6.86 -4.13
C ALA A 151 -3.73 7.28 -5.50
N HIS A 152 -4.46 6.98 -6.56
CA HIS A 152 -4.18 7.48 -7.91
C HIS A 152 -5.21 8.56 -8.26
N ALA A 153 -4.73 9.70 -8.77
CA ALA A 153 -5.61 10.62 -9.46
C ALA A 153 -6.24 9.88 -10.63
N ARG A 154 -7.57 9.98 -10.77
CA ARG A 154 -8.25 9.41 -11.92
C ARG A 154 -7.76 10.18 -13.15
N ASN A 155 -6.99 9.51 -14.01
CA ASN A 155 -6.65 10.11 -15.29
C ASN A 155 -7.97 10.32 -16.03
N ALA A 156 -8.34 11.58 -16.26
CA ALA A 156 -9.40 11.89 -17.19
C ALA A 156 -9.01 11.23 -18.51
N ALA A 157 -9.79 10.25 -18.96
CA ALA A 157 -9.61 9.68 -20.28
C ALA A 157 -9.61 10.86 -21.25
N LYS A 158 -8.54 11.00 -22.05
CA LYS A 158 -8.55 11.92 -23.19
C LYS A 158 -9.72 11.47 -24.07
N GLY A 159 -10.80 12.24 -24.05
CA GLY A 159 -11.94 12.06 -24.95
C GLY A 159 -11.57 12.38 -26.38
#